data_AF-A0A6M0K694-F1
#
_entry.id   AF-A0A6M0K694-F1
#
_cell.length_a   1.000
_cell.length_b   1.000
_cell.length_c   1.000
_cell.angle_alpha   90.00
_cell.angle_beta   90.00
_cell.angle_gamma   90.00
#
_symmetry.space_group_name_H-M   'P 1'
#
loop_
_entity.id
_entity.type
_entity.pdbx_description
1 polymer ?
#
loop_
_entity_poly.entity_id
_entity_poly.type
_entity_poly.pdbx_seq_one_letter_code
_entity_poly.pdbx_strand_id
1 'polypeptide(L)'
;MGHRTDYEADILNWSREQAQLLRAGRFDQLDLEHLADEIEDVGKSEQRELAHRMALLLAHLLKWSYQPERRGASWEITIRNQRKGILRRLKKTPSLKNDLSDEDWWDGVWEDATVQAAQETGLGSFPEDCPWSVEEVLDAEWLPTAP
;
A
#
# COMPACT_ATOMS: atom_id res chain seq x y z
N MET A 1 32.89 21.27 -17.55
CA MET A 1 32.78 20.22 -16.50
C MET A 1 31.34 20.24 -16.04
N GLY A 2 30.58 19.19 -16.36
CA GLY A 2 29.14 19.14 -16.09
C GLY A 2 28.89 19.08 -14.58
N HIS A 3 28.01 19.93 -14.09
CA HIS A 3 27.56 19.89 -12.71
C HIS A 3 26.63 18.69 -12.58
N ARG A 4 27.13 17.59 -12.01
CA ARG A 4 26.32 16.41 -11.71
C ARG A 4 25.36 16.78 -10.58
N THR A 5 24.06 16.69 -10.79
CA THR A 5 23.08 16.90 -9.72
C THR A 5 23.33 15.83 -8.65
N ASP A 6 23.37 16.26 -7.39
CA ASP A 6 23.61 15.37 -6.27
C ASP A 6 22.33 14.60 -5.92
N TYR A 7 22.45 13.27 -5.83
CA TYR A 7 21.34 12.35 -5.56
C TYR A 7 20.65 12.68 -4.22
N GLU A 8 21.44 12.90 -3.17
CA GLU A 8 20.93 13.13 -1.82
C GLU A 8 20.32 14.53 -1.64
N ALA A 9 20.76 15.51 -2.42
CA ALA A 9 20.34 16.90 -2.28
C ALA A 9 19.07 17.25 -3.06
N ASP A 10 18.86 16.63 -4.23
CA ASP A 10 17.70 16.90 -5.08
C ASP A 10 17.35 15.70 -5.99
N ILE A 11 16.77 14.67 -5.37
CA ILE A 11 16.36 13.43 -6.03
C ILE A 11 15.44 13.65 -7.24
N LEU A 12 14.61 14.70 -7.21
CA LEU A 12 13.68 15.01 -8.30
C LEU A 12 14.43 15.53 -9.53
N ASN A 13 15.39 16.43 -9.35
CA ASN A 13 16.21 16.91 -10.46
C ASN A 13 17.23 15.85 -10.90
N TRP A 14 17.83 15.11 -9.98
CA TRP A 14 18.71 13.98 -10.31
C TRP A 14 17.99 12.94 -11.16
N SER A 15 16.80 12.48 -10.77
CA SER A 15 16.04 11.45 -11.52
C SER A 15 15.65 11.94 -12.92
N ARG A 16 15.32 13.23 -13.07
CA ARG A 16 15.08 13.86 -14.38
C ARG A 16 16.34 13.88 -15.24
N GLU A 17 17.48 14.25 -14.66
CA GLU A 17 18.78 14.26 -15.36
C GLU A 17 19.14 12.84 -15.83
N GLN A 18 19.08 11.84 -14.94
CA GLN A 18 19.36 10.44 -15.29
C GLN A 18 18.43 9.95 -16.41
N ALA A 19 17.14 10.27 -16.35
CA ALA A 19 16.19 9.90 -17.40
C ALA A 19 16.47 10.61 -18.74
N GLN A 20 17.04 11.82 -18.74
CA GLN A 20 17.49 12.51 -19.96
C GLN A 20 18.75 11.86 -20.53
N LEU A 21 19.74 11.57 -19.70
CA LEU A 21 20.99 10.90 -20.10
C LEU A 21 20.71 9.52 -20.70
N LEU A 22 19.82 8.74 -20.07
CA LEU A 22 19.40 7.42 -20.53
C LEU A 22 18.74 7.49 -21.92
N ARG A 23 17.80 8.43 -22.11
CA ARG A 23 17.13 8.63 -23.42
C ARG A 23 18.08 9.14 -24.50
N ALA A 24 19.12 9.89 -24.12
CA ALA A 24 20.15 10.39 -25.03
C ALA A 24 21.25 9.36 -25.34
N GLY A 25 21.20 8.16 -24.74
CA GLY A 25 22.21 7.10 -24.92
C GLY A 25 23.57 7.44 -24.31
N ARG A 26 23.63 8.41 -23.37
CA ARG A 26 24.86 8.85 -22.69
C ARG A 26 25.14 8.00 -21.45
N PHE A 27 25.28 6.70 -21.67
CA PHE A 27 25.41 5.70 -20.60
C PHE A 27 26.67 5.89 -19.74
N ASP A 28 27.71 6.52 -20.30
CA ASP A 28 28.96 6.87 -19.63
C ASP A 28 28.79 7.88 -18.49
N GLN A 29 27.64 8.55 -18.41
CA GLN A 29 27.34 9.56 -17.40
C GLN A 29 26.21 9.17 -16.47
N LEU A 30 25.66 7.97 -16.63
CA LEU A 30 24.65 7.46 -15.71
C LEU A 30 25.26 7.17 -14.35
N ASP A 31 24.50 7.50 -13.33
CA ASP A 31 24.78 7.12 -11.95
C ASP A 31 24.20 5.73 -11.67
N LEU A 32 24.92 4.70 -12.13
CA LEU A 32 24.40 3.32 -12.21
C LEU A 32 24.10 2.69 -10.84
N GLU A 33 24.81 3.10 -9.79
CA GLU A 33 24.61 2.58 -8.42
C GLU A 33 23.25 3.03 -7.89
N HIS A 34 23.03 4.34 -7.77
CA HIS A 34 21.76 4.89 -7.34
C HIS A 34 20.60 4.55 -8.30
N LEU A 35 20.84 4.41 -9.61
CA LEU A 35 19.80 3.95 -10.53
C LEU A 35 19.34 2.52 -10.28
N ALA A 36 20.25 1.62 -9.91
CA ALA A 36 19.88 0.25 -9.57
C ALA A 36 19.01 0.24 -8.31
N ASP A 37 19.44 0.98 -7.27
CA ASP A 37 18.69 1.13 -6.02
C ASP A 37 17.28 1.67 -6.26
N GLU A 38 17.15 2.75 -7.05
CA GLU A 38 15.85 3.34 -7.38
C GLU A 38 14.94 2.36 -8.13
N ILE A 39 15.48 1.57 -9.06
CA ILE A 39 14.70 0.56 -9.80
C ILE A 39 14.19 -0.53 -8.85
N GLU A 40 15.02 -1.00 -7.92
CA GLU A 40 14.61 -1.95 -6.89
C GLU A 40 13.54 -1.36 -5.97
N ASP A 41 13.68 -0.08 -5.62
CA ASP A 41 12.80 0.61 -4.70
C ASP A 41 11.44 0.96 -5.30
N VAL A 42 11.33 1.14 -6.64
CA VAL A 42 10.02 1.30 -7.30
C VAL A 42 9.11 0.12 -6.96
N GLY A 43 9.60 -1.11 -7.09
CA GLY A 43 8.80 -2.32 -6.80
C GLY A 43 8.37 -2.39 -5.33
N LYS A 44 9.32 -2.19 -4.41
CA LYS A 44 9.06 -2.18 -2.96
C LYS A 44 8.08 -1.08 -2.56
N SER A 45 8.13 0.08 -3.22
CA SER A 45 7.23 1.21 -2.92
C SER A 45 5.76 0.88 -3.26
N GLU A 46 5.51 0.23 -4.39
CA GLU A 46 4.15 -0.16 -4.78
C GLU A 46 3.60 -1.26 -3.88
N GLN A 47 4.44 -2.21 -3.45
CA GLN A 47 4.07 -3.24 -2.47
C GLN A 47 3.72 -2.65 -1.10
N ARG A 48 4.59 -1.78 -0.56
CA ARG A 48 4.35 -1.10 0.74
C ARG A 48 3.06 -0.28 0.75
N GLU A 49 2.78 0.41 -0.34
CA GLU A 49 1.58 1.23 -0.46
C GLU A 49 0.31 0.38 -0.67
N LEU A 50 0.40 -0.80 -1.31
CA LEU A 50 -0.70 -1.76 -1.32
C LEU A 50 -0.97 -2.28 0.11
N ALA A 51 0.08 -2.69 0.82
CA ALA A 51 -0.01 -3.19 2.20
C ALA A 51 -0.67 -2.15 3.12
N HIS A 52 -0.19 -0.91 3.08
CA HIS A 52 -0.76 0.19 3.87
C HIS A 52 -2.25 0.41 3.61
N ARG A 53 -2.68 0.38 2.34
CA ARG A 53 -4.11 0.54 1.99
C ARG A 53 -4.97 -0.63 2.45
N MET A 54 -4.44 -1.84 2.34
CA MET A 54 -5.13 -3.05 2.79
C MET A 54 -5.26 -3.05 4.32
N ALA A 55 -4.19 -2.74 5.05
CA ALA A 55 -4.23 -2.61 6.51
C ALA A 55 -5.27 -1.58 6.95
N LEU A 56 -5.29 -0.40 6.33
CA LEU A 56 -6.27 0.65 6.63
C LEU A 56 -7.72 0.24 6.31
N LEU A 57 -7.92 -0.51 5.21
CA LEU A 57 -9.22 -1.07 4.85
C LEU A 57 -9.69 -2.07 5.91
N LEU A 58 -8.85 -3.05 6.24
CA LEU A 58 -9.14 -4.10 7.22
C LEU A 58 -9.39 -3.51 8.61
N ALA A 59 -8.60 -2.53 9.04
CA ALA A 59 -8.83 -1.81 10.30
C ALA A 59 -10.22 -1.15 10.33
N HIS A 60 -10.66 -0.54 9.22
CA HIS A 60 -12.00 0.04 9.13
C HIS A 60 -13.12 -1.00 9.09
N LEU A 61 -12.88 -2.17 8.48
CA LEU A 61 -13.82 -3.29 8.50
C LEU A 61 -13.93 -3.90 9.91
N LEU A 62 -12.83 -3.99 10.66
CA LEU A 62 -12.83 -4.38 12.07
C LEU A 62 -13.63 -3.38 12.91
N LYS A 63 -13.34 -2.09 12.78
CA LYS A 63 -14.11 -1.02 13.43
C LYS A 63 -15.60 -1.13 13.09
N TRP A 64 -15.93 -1.37 11.83
CA TRP A 64 -17.30 -1.54 11.36
C TRP A 64 -17.99 -2.73 12.05
N SER A 65 -17.32 -3.87 12.14
CA SER A 65 -17.84 -5.07 12.78
C SER A 65 -18.03 -4.89 14.30
N TYR A 66 -17.02 -4.37 15.00
CA TYR A 66 -16.98 -4.34 16.47
C TYR A 66 -17.61 -3.10 17.12
N GLN A 67 -17.84 -2.02 16.37
CA GLN A 67 -18.44 -0.77 16.90
C GLN A 67 -19.67 -0.35 16.08
N PRO A 68 -20.76 -1.14 16.06
CA PRO A 68 -21.96 -0.86 15.27
C PRO A 68 -22.56 0.53 15.55
N GLU A 69 -22.46 1.01 16.79
CA GLU A 69 -22.94 2.32 17.24
C GLU A 69 -22.14 3.51 16.68
N ARG A 70 -20.94 3.27 16.14
CA ARG A 70 -20.06 4.29 15.55
C ARG A 70 -20.06 4.28 14.03
N ARG A 71 -20.80 3.35 13.41
CA ARG A 71 -20.95 3.30 11.96
C ARG A 71 -21.52 4.61 11.42
N GLY A 72 -21.00 5.05 10.28
CA GLY A 72 -21.49 6.25 9.63
C GLY A 72 -20.74 6.59 8.36
N ALA A 73 -21.19 7.67 7.70
CA ALA A 73 -20.74 8.06 6.37
C ALA A 73 -19.21 8.21 6.25
N SER A 74 -18.53 8.69 7.30
CA SER A 74 -17.07 8.85 7.29
C SER A 74 -16.34 7.49 7.12
N TRP A 75 -16.78 6.45 7.83
CA TRP A 75 -16.19 5.12 7.73
C TRP A 75 -16.53 4.47 6.39
N GLU A 76 -17.77 4.58 5.92
CA GLU A 76 -18.17 4.09 4.59
C GLU A 76 -17.35 4.73 3.48
N ILE A 77 -17.14 6.05 3.55
CA ILE A 77 -16.31 6.78 2.58
C ILE A 77 -14.87 6.26 2.62
N THR A 78 -14.32 6.02 3.83
CA THR A 78 -12.95 5.51 3.97
C THR A 78 -12.81 4.11 3.37
N ILE A 79 -13.71 3.18 3.71
CA ILE A 79 -13.75 1.82 3.17
C ILE A 79 -13.83 1.86 1.63
N ARG A 80 -14.79 2.64 1.10
CA ARG A 80 -14.97 2.79 -0.35
C ARG A 80 -13.74 3.36 -1.04
N ASN A 81 -13.09 4.36 -0.42
CA ASN A 81 -11.89 4.97 -0.96
C ASN A 81 -10.70 4.02 -0.97
N GLN A 82 -10.52 3.21 0.08
CA GLN A 82 -9.45 2.21 0.11
C GLN A 82 -9.69 1.13 -0.93
N ARG A 83 -10.89 0.54 -1.00
CA ARG A 83 -11.25 -0.44 -2.06
C ARG A 83 -10.95 0.10 -3.46
N LYS A 84 -11.42 1.32 -3.78
CA LYS A 84 -11.14 1.97 -5.07
C LYS A 84 -9.64 2.18 -5.31
N GLY A 85 -8.90 2.59 -4.29
CA GLY A 85 -7.45 2.78 -4.34
C GLY A 85 -6.70 1.49 -4.64
N ILE A 86 -7.02 0.43 -3.90
CA ILE A 86 -6.47 -0.92 -4.06
C ILE A 86 -6.77 -1.46 -5.46
N LEU A 87 -8.03 -1.49 -5.88
CA LEU A 87 -8.42 -1.99 -7.21
C LEU A 87 -7.76 -1.20 -8.35
N ARG A 88 -7.58 0.11 -8.18
CA ARG A 88 -6.85 0.94 -9.15
C ARG A 88 -5.37 0.54 -9.24
N ARG A 89 -4.73 0.24 -8.11
CA ARG A 89 -3.33 -0.21 -8.07
C ARG A 89 -3.16 -1.58 -8.70
N LEU A 90 -3.99 -2.56 -8.32
CA LEU A 90 -3.99 -3.90 -8.91
C LEU A 90 -4.24 -3.86 -10.43
N LYS A 91 -5.02 -2.89 -10.92
CA LYS A 91 -5.22 -2.67 -12.36
C LYS A 91 -3.98 -2.08 -13.05
N LYS A 92 -3.26 -1.16 -12.40
CA LYS A 92 -2.06 -0.52 -12.95
C LYS A 92 -0.83 -1.41 -12.87
N THR A 93 -0.73 -2.22 -11.83
CA THR A 93 0.41 -3.09 -11.51
C THR A 93 -0.12 -4.51 -11.25
N PRO A 94 -0.44 -5.30 -12.29
CA PRO A 94 -1.08 -6.60 -12.13
C PRO A 94 -0.28 -7.63 -11.33
N SER A 95 1.05 -7.49 -11.27
CA SER A 95 1.93 -8.35 -10.47
C SER A 95 1.66 -8.25 -8.96
N LEU A 96 1.09 -7.13 -8.48
CA LEU A 96 0.71 -6.97 -7.07
C LEU A 96 -0.41 -7.93 -6.63
N LYS A 97 -1.10 -8.58 -7.57
CA LYS A 97 -2.09 -9.62 -7.21
C LYS A 97 -1.44 -10.83 -6.54
N ASN A 98 -0.16 -11.08 -6.82
CA ASN A 98 0.56 -12.18 -6.20
C ASN A 98 0.72 -11.94 -4.68
N ASP A 99 0.91 -10.68 -4.28
CA ASP A 99 1.03 -10.32 -2.86
C ASP A 99 -0.26 -10.67 -2.08
N LEU A 100 -1.44 -10.57 -2.71
CA LEU A 100 -2.72 -10.92 -2.07
C LEU A 100 -2.88 -12.43 -1.81
N SER A 101 -2.04 -13.27 -2.40
CA SER A 101 -2.02 -14.72 -2.20
C SER A 101 -0.77 -15.18 -1.45
N ASP A 102 0.09 -14.24 -1.06
CA ASP A 102 1.28 -14.48 -0.26
C ASP A 102 0.91 -14.41 1.23
N GLU A 103 1.15 -15.52 1.94
CA GLU A 103 0.73 -15.70 3.34
C GLU A 103 1.49 -14.75 4.28
N ASP A 104 2.82 -14.68 4.15
CA ASP A 104 3.66 -13.79 4.96
C ASP A 104 3.27 -12.31 4.77
N TRP A 105 2.97 -11.92 3.53
CA TRP A 105 2.50 -10.57 3.23
C TRP A 105 1.13 -10.29 3.86
N TRP A 106 0.20 -11.24 3.77
CA TRP A 106 -1.15 -11.11 4.32
C TRP A 106 -1.13 -11.01 5.84
N ASP A 107 -0.30 -11.82 6.50
CA ASP A 107 -0.14 -11.82 7.96
C ASP A 107 0.38 -10.47 8.45
N GLY A 108 1.40 -9.90 7.78
CA GLY A 108 1.89 -8.56 8.12
C GLY A 108 0.83 -7.47 7.94
N VAL A 109 0.05 -7.54 6.87
CA VAL A 109 -1.07 -6.61 6.63
C VAL A 109 -2.17 -6.74 7.69
N TRP A 110 -2.45 -7.96 8.15
CA TRP A 110 -3.44 -8.22 9.19
C TRP A 110 -2.96 -7.74 10.57
N GLU A 111 -1.69 -7.98 10.91
CA GLU A 111 -1.06 -7.44 12.13
C GLU A 111 -1.18 -5.92 12.17
N ASP A 112 -0.78 -5.23 11.09
CA ASP A 112 -0.90 -3.77 10.99
C ASP A 112 -2.36 -3.30 11.16
N ALA A 113 -3.32 -4.00 10.55
CA ALA A 113 -4.74 -3.68 10.63
C ALA A 113 -5.29 -3.80 12.06
N THR A 114 -4.94 -4.88 12.76
CA THR A 114 -5.41 -5.13 14.14
C THR A 114 -4.78 -4.15 15.12
N VAL A 115 -3.49 -3.83 14.97
CA VAL A 115 -2.82 -2.78 15.76
C VAL A 115 -3.50 -1.43 15.56
N GLN A 116 -3.77 -1.04 14.31
CA GLN A 116 -4.45 0.22 14.03
C GLN A 116 -5.88 0.23 14.61
N ALA A 117 -6.64 -0.84 14.42
CA ALA A 117 -7.98 -0.95 14.98
C ALA A 117 -7.96 -0.88 16.52
N ALA A 118 -7.00 -1.53 17.18
CA ALA A 118 -6.86 -1.49 18.64
C ALA A 118 -6.57 -0.07 19.14
N GLN A 119 -5.65 0.64 18.47
CA GLN A 119 -5.29 2.02 18.81
C GLN A 119 -6.48 2.98 18.68
N GLU A 120 -7.30 2.84 17.63
CA GLU A 120 -8.43 3.76 17.38
C GLU A 120 -9.68 3.42 18.19
N THR A 121 -9.89 2.14 18.52
CA THR A 121 -11.10 1.66 19.22
C THR A 121 -10.92 1.50 20.73
N GLY A 122 -9.69 1.27 21.19
CA GLY A 122 -9.39 0.85 22.56
C GLY A 122 -9.73 -0.61 22.85
N LEU A 123 -10.07 -1.41 21.84
CA LEU A 123 -10.34 -2.84 21.97
C LEU A 123 -9.04 -3.65 21.99
N GLY A 124 -8.99 -4.71 22.80
CA GLY A 124 -7.77 -5.50 23.04
C GLY A 124 -7.79 -6.92 22.48
N SER A 125 -8.85 -7.33 21.78
CA SER A 125 -8.98 -8.68 21.23
C SER A 125 -9.60 -8.65 19.83
N PHE A 126 -8.77 -8.89 18.82
CA PHE A 126 -9.20 -9.24 17.48
C PHE A 126 -8.77 -10.69 17.19
N PRO A 127 -9.35 -11.36 16.18
CA PRO A 127 -8.92 -12.69 15.77
C PRO A 127 -7.43 -12.69 15.37
N GLU A 128 -6.74 -13.79 15.68
CA GLU A 128 -5.33 -14.01 15.31
C GLU A 128 -5.18 -14.01 13.79
N ASP A 129 -6.07 -14.70 13.08
CA ASP A 129 -6.13 -14.72 11.62
C ASP A 129 -7.30 -13.89 11.08
N CYS A 130 -7.14 -13.32 9.88
CA CYS A 130 -8.22 -12.63 9.20
C CYS A 130 -9.37 -13.60 8.86
N PRO A 131 -10.60 -13.37 9.34
CA PRO A 131 -11.73 -14.27 9.09
C PRO A 131 -12.39 -14.05 7.73
N TRP A 132 -11.91 -13.10 6.93
CA TRP A 132 -12.53 -12.67 5.68
C TRP A 132 -11.65 -13.01 4.49
N SER A 133 -12.26 -13.43 3.38
CA SER A 133 -11.51 -13.64 2.15
C SER A 133 -11.13 -12.31 1.48
N VAL A 134 -10.11 -12.34 0.62
CA VAL A 134 -9.74 -11.19 -0.21
C VAL A 134 -10.93 -10.71 -1.06
N GLU A 135 -11.73 -11.64 -1.58
CA GLU A 135 -12.93 -11.32 -2.36
C GLU A 135 -13.96 -10.53 -1.55
N GLU A 136 -14.24 -10.96 -0.32
CA GLU A 136 -15.15 -10.25 0.59
C GLU A 136 -14.62 -8.86 0.93
N VAL A 137 -13.35 -8.77 1.32
CA VAL A 137 -12.70 -7.51 1.70
C VAL A 137 -12.76 -6.48 0.57
N LEU A 138 -12.57 -6.92 -0.68
CA LEU A 138 -12.55 -6.05 -1.86
C LEU A 138 -13.91 -5.82 -2.54
N ASP A 139 -14.95 -6.58 -2.19
CA ASP A 139 -16.31 -6.39 -2.70
C ASP A 139 -16.85 -5.01 -2.25
N ALA A 140 -17.32 -4.21 -3.22
CA ALA A 140 -17.80 -2.86 -2.97
C ALA A 140 -19.01 -2.79 -2.03
N GLU A 141 -19.88 -3.79 -2.07
CA GLU A 141 -21.16 -3.82 -1.35
C GLU A 141 -21.09 -4.65 -0.05
N TRP A 142 -20.01 -5.39 0.15
CA TRP A 142 -19.84 -6.22 1.34
C TRP A 142 -19.35 -5.39 2.54
N LEU A 143 -19.92 -5.67 3.70
CA LEU A 143 -19.48 -5.16 5.00
C LEU A 143 -19.65 -6.27 6.04
N PRO A 144 -18.71 -6.44 6.98
CA PRO A 144 -18.81 -7.49 7.97
C PRO A 144 -19.97 -7.20 8.92
N THR A 145 -20.68 -8.25 9.31
CA THR A 145 -21.60 -8.18 10.43
C THR A 145 -20.82 -8.08 11.74
N ALA A 146 -21.51 -7.69 12.82
CA ALA A 146 -20.91 -7.80 14.14
C ALA A 146 -20.50 -9.26 14.42
N PRO A 147 -19.43 -9.48 15.19
CA PRO A 147 -19.05 -10.84 15.62
C PRO A 147 -20.18 -11.51 16.42
#